data_AF-A0A380JGB8-F1
#
_entry.id   AF-A0A380JGB8-F1
#
_cell.length_a   1.000
_cell.length_b   1.000
_cell.length_c   1.000
_cell.angle_alpha   90.00
_cell.angle_beta   90.00
_cell.angle_gamma   90.00
#
_symmetry.space_group_name_H-M   'P 1'
#
loop_
_entity.id
_entity.type
_entity.pdbx_description
1 polymer ?
#
loop_
_entity_poly.entity_id
_entity_poly.type
_entity_poly.pdbx_seq_one_letter_code
_entity_poly.pdbx_strand_id
1 'polypeptide(L)'
;MRKELPPQNKKIKGSRKETLLREKNQKGLFRPQELIALGVLILAVIILLAATHSFGVLKKDVQGIASHLQIGSENLQPKFQSDEKVQISGQASKSIAGKDLTNYQNWIGKVKSDDQVDTKDGKSVMTYSIKFSNGDSINGVKESDLSKAPDAKFKKSTTIQVSQSAQTDLDGYNLSDFRLEAAKVMAVDYNYSSGGGYKYDLSFDDGTKVYNVGESSLNDIYHVGLKESNSASQNNKILEDAFNYAKDNPGTILGLPSGNYTVGSQNPQSEYVTLASDTQIRGDNTKLIVDGTEYWFAFATGPGATDGVQNFTMRDITIQAKDLTKGDHFMIMANHGSNWDIANNTFTMVHKMGSHIFDLGGLQNSTFSGNTFEGYAPELTDKTEMSQVASDHDVYAEAIQFDTSDNKGEWDGKILQGIDPNYSSYNPNKVMTSNISVTGNSFIPYKDKSGKVIAYGASLGQHSGDVSNVVVTGNTFTSTLTSRFHQDTNWMFKPVHFTEASSTSVYGNTTN
;
A
#
# COMPACT_ATOMS: atom_id res chain seq x y z
N MET A 1 -24.43 12.39 87.06
CA MET A 1 -24.24 13.19 85.82
C MET A 1 -25.59 13.17 85.09
N ARG A 2 -26.52 14.14 85.20
CA ARG A 2 -26.48 15.59 84.83
C ARG A 2 -25.62 15.80 83.58
N LYS A 3 -26.15 16.23 82.43
CA LYS A 3 -27.15 17.27 82.14
C LYS A 3 -28.12 16.81 81.04
N GLU A 4 -29.42 16.78 81.27
CA GLU A 4 -30.41 17.88 81.11
C GLU A 4 -30.94 18.04 79.67
N LEU A 5 -32.14 17.45 79.49
CA LEU A 5 -33.36 17.87 78.75
C LEU A 5 -33.53 19.41 78.62
N PRO A 6 -34.47 19.97 77.78
CA PRO A 6 -35.85 19.47 77.70
C PRO A 6 -36.62 19.80 76.36
N PRO A 7 -37.98 19.72 76.29
CA PRO A 7 -38.73 18.91 75.32
C PRO A 7 -39.86 19.76 74.64
N GLN A 8 -40.88 19.21 73.96
CA GLN A 8 -42.25 19.02 74.50
C GLN A 8 -43.10 18.27 73.43
N ASN A 9 -43.67 17.09 73.71
CA ASN A 9 -45.00 16.84 74.31
C ASN A 9 -46.18 17.35 73.45
N LYS A 10 -47.24 16.61 73.12
CA LYS A 10 -47.95 15.52 73.82
C LYS A 10 -48.90 14.78 72.84
N LYS A 11 -49.02 13.45 72.99
CA LYS A 11 -50.23 12.66 72.66
C LYS A 11 -51.25 12.83 73.80
N ILE A 12 -52.56 12.97 73.53
CA ILE A 12 -53.73 12.30 74.20
C ILE A 12 -54.95 12.50 73.25
N LYS A 13 -55.62 11.52 72.63
CA LYS A 13 -56.50 10.39 73.06
C LYS A 13 -58.01 10.77 73.17
N GLY A 14 -58.85 10.02 72.42
CA GLY A 14 -60.31 9.84 72.62
C GLY A 14 -61.20 11.05 72.30
N SER A 15 -62.50 10.95 72.03
CA SER A 15 -63.41 9.84 71.77
C SER A 15 -64.77 10.49 71.41
N ARG A 16 -65.32 10.07 70.27
CA ARG A 16 -66.74 9.93 69.91
C ARG A 16 -67.78 10.32 71.01
N LYS A 17 -68.52 11.42 70.80
CA LYS A 17 -69.99 11.50 70.63
C LYS A 17 -70.56 12.90 70.91
N GLU A 18 -71.50 13.29 70.04
CA GLU A 18 -72.62 14.22 70.28
C GLU A 18 -72.20 15.71 70.40
N THR A 19 -72.75 16.71 69.70
CA THR A 19 -74.02 16.84 68.98
C THR A 19 -73.97 18.13 68.14
N LEU A 20 -74.52 18.08 66.92
CA LEU A 20 -75.35 19.12 66.27
C LEU A 20 -74.92 20.60 66.33
N LEU A 21 -74.46 21.13 65.20
CA LEU A 21 -74.98 22.32 64.47
C LEU A 21 -73.90 22.95 63.59
N ARG A 22 -73.79 22.49 62.33
CA ARG A 22 -73.44 23.35 61.19
C ARG A 22 -73.84 22.68 59.89
N GLU A 23 -75.15 22.70 59.64
CA GLU A 23 -75.66 22.69 58.27
C GLU A 23 -75.29 24.00 57.55
N LYS A 24 -75.28 23.90 56.22
CA LYS A 24 -75.25 24.96 55.19
C LYS A 24 -73.90 25.60 54.87
N ASN A 25 -73.24 25.08 53.85
CA ASN A 25 -73.30 25.64 52.49
C ASN A 25 -72.19 25.06 51.60
N GLN A 26 -72.49 24.02 50.83
CA GLN A 26 -71.87 23.82 49.53
C GLN A 26 -73.01 23.67 48.53
N LYS A 27 -73.34 24.79 47.88
CA LYS A 27 -74.22 24.79 46.70
C LYS A 27 -73.45 24.11 45.58
N GLY A 28 -73.87 22.92 45.17
CA GLY A 28 -73.50 22.38 43.86
C GLY A 28 -73.87 23.40 42.79
N LEU A 29 -73.02 23.54 41.77
CA LEU A 29 -73.11 24.57 40.73
C LEU A 29 -74.41 24.50 39.91
N PHE A 30 -75.16 23.39 39.99
CA PHE A 30 -76.46 23.21 39.37
C PHE A 30 -77.43 22.49 40.32
N ARG A 31 -78.70 22.90 40.32
CA ARG A 31 -79.77 22.19 41.02
C ARG A 31 -80.09 20.89 40.25
N PRO A 32 -80.54 19.81 40.91
CA PRO A 32 -80.93 18.56 40.22
C PRO A 32 -81.95 18.77 39.09
N GLN A 33 -82.81 19.79 39.23
CA GLN A 33 -83.80 20.19 38.22
C GLN A 33 -83.16 20.86 36.98
N GLU A 34 -82.02 21.54 37.16
CA GLU A 34 -81.24 22.15 36.06
C GLU A 34 -80.43 21.10 35.29
N LEU A 35 -79.99 20.03 35.95
CA LEU A 35 -79.38 18.86 35.30
C LEU A 35 -80.38 18.09 34.44
N ILE A 36 -81.64 17.97 34.89
CA ILE A 36 -82.71 17.37 34.10
C ILE A 36 -83.04 18.27 32.90
N ALA A 37 -83.15 19.58 33.08
CA ALA A 37 -83.39 20.53 31.99
C ALA A 37 -82.24 20.53 30.96
N LEU A 38 -80.98 20.45 31.41
CA LEU A 38 -79.81 20.32 30.55
C LEU A 38 -79.81 18.98 29.80
N GLY A 39 -80.17 17.88 30.48
CA GLY A 39 -80.32 16.57 29.86
C GLY A 39 -81.40 16.56 28.77
N VAL A 40 -82.55 17.19 29.02
CA VAL A 40 -83.64 17.32 28.04
C VAL A 40 -83.23 18.22 26.87
N LEU A 41 -82.49 19.31 27.13
CA LEU A 41 -81.97 20.19 26.07
C LEU A 41 -80.96 19.45 25.18
N ILE A 42 -80.04 18.68 25.77
CA ILE A 42 -79.05 17.88 25.03
C ILE A 42 -79.77 16.81 24.20
N LEU A 43 -80.77 16.12 24.77
CA LEU A 43 -81.56 15.12 24.04
C LEU A 43 -82.36 15.76 22.89
N ALA A 44 -82.94 16.94 23.12
CA ALA A 44 -83.67 17.69 22.10
C ALA A 44 -82.73 18.14 20.96
N VAL A 45 -81.51 18.58 21.27
CA VAL A 45 -80.50 18.92 20.25
C VAL A 45 -80.06 17.69 19.47
N ILE A 46 -79.86 16.53 20.12
CA ILE A 46 -79.52 15.26 19.45
C ILE A 46 -80.67 14.82 18.52
N ILE A 47 -81.92 14.94 18.97
CA ILE A 47 -83.10 14.60 18.16
C ILE A 47 -83.25 15.59 17.00
N LEU A 48 -83.00 16.89 17.22
CA LEU A 48 -83.04 17.90 16.17
C LEU A 48 -81.98 17.62 15.09
N LEU A 49 -80.74 17.29 15.50
CA LEU A 49 -79.64 16.91 14.61
C LEU A 49 -79.92 15.61 13.84
N ALA A 50 -80.69 14.68 14.43
CA ALA A 50 -81.13 13.45 13.79
C ALA A 50 -82.24 13.72 12.75
N ALA A 51 -83.19 14.59 13.10
CA ALA A 51 -84.33 14.95 12.25
C ALA A 51 -83.93 15.82 11.05
N THR A 52 -82.86 16.61 11.15
CA THR A 52 -82.35 17.46 10.06
C THR A 52 -81.25 16.81 9.23
N HIS A 53 -80.92 15.53 9.46
CA HIS A 53 -79.78 14.82 8.86
C HIS A 53 -78.42 15.55 9.02
N SER A 54 -78.32 16.48 9.98
CA SER A 54 -77.14 17.34 10.17
C SER A 54 -75.95 16.61 10.81
N PHE A 55 -76.14 15.38 11.31
CA PHE A 55 -75.02 14.49 11.67
C PHE A 55 -74.08 14.21 10.50
N GLY A 56 -74.57 14.22 9.25
CA GLY A 56 -73.73 14.07 8.06
C GLY A 56 -72.82 15.28 7.81
N VAL A 57 -73.28 16.49 8.16
CA VAL A 57 -72.52 17.74 8.03
C VAL A 57 -71.48 17.85 9.15
N LEU A 58 -71.86 17.56 10.40
CA LEU A 58 -70.92 17.46 11.52
C LEU A 58 -69.85 16.38 11.30
N LYS A 59 -70.21 15.24 10.71
CA LYS A 59 -69.24 14.21 10.33
C LYS A 59 -68.29 14.70 9.23
N LYS A 60 -68.77 15.49 8.26
CA LYS A 60 -67.95 16.13 7.21
C LYS A 60 -67.04 17.22 7.76
N ASP A 61 -67.51 18.03 8.70
CA ASP A 61 -66.72 19.11 9.32
C ASP A 61 -65.69 18.54 10.30
N VAL A 62 -66.04 17.51 11.07
CA VAL A 62 -65.07 16.78 11.92
C VAL A 62 -64.07 15.99 11.07
N GLN A 63 -64.49 15.38 9.96
CA GLN A 63 -63.57 14.77 9.00
C GLN A 63 -62.70 15.81 8.28
N GLY A 64 -63.22 17.00 8.00
CA GLY A 64 -62.50 18.14 7.40
C GLY A 64 -61.44 18.72 8.34
N ILE A 65 -61.79 18.87 9.63
CA ILE A 65 -60.87 19.30 10.69
C ILE A 65 -59.83 18.20 10.98
N ALA A 66 -60.22 16.92 11.00
CA ALA A 66 -59.30 15.80 11.14
C ALA A 66 -58.39 15.61 9.91
N SER A 67 -58.84 15.98 8.70
CA SER A 67 -57.98 15.97 7.51
C SER A 67 -57.01 17.16 7.45
N HIS A 68 -57.33 18.28 8.09
CA HIS A 68 -56.41 19.41 8.26
C HIS A 68 -55.49 19.27 9.49
N LEU A 69 -55.84 18.39 10.43
CA LEU A 69 -54.98 17.89 11.51
C LEU A 69 -54.50 16.48 11.16
N GLN A 70 -53.76 16.33 10.05
CA GLN A 70 -52.88 15.17 9.90
C GLN A 70 -51.75 15.27 10.93
N ILE A 71 -52.07 14.95 12.20
CA ILE A 71 -51.10 14.49 13.20
C ILE A 71 -50.92 12.99 12.93
N GLY A 72 -50.38 12.68 11.75
CA GLY A 72 -49.89 11.36 11.42
C GLY A 72 -48.44 11.59 11.05
N SER A 73 -47.53 11.36 11.99
CA SER A 73 -46.10 11.36 11.69
C SER A 73 -45.90 10.39 10.53
N GLU A 74 -45.38 10.87 9.39
CA GLU A 74 -45.07 9.99 8.25
C GLU A 74 -44.23 8.84 8.79
N ASN A 75 -44.68 7.59 8.69
CA ASN A 75 -43.89 6.46 9.19
C ASN A 75 -42.71 6.22 8.25
N LEU A 76 -41.59 6.88 8.53
CA LEU A 76 -40.40 6.85 7.69
C LEU A 76 -39.70 5.49 7.86
N GLN A 77 -39.18 4.96 6.76
CA GLN A 77 -38.35 3.76 6.80
C GLN A 77 -36.89 4.17 6.97
N PRO A 78 -36.15 3.61 7.95
CA PRO A 78 -34.74 3.93 8.13
C PRO A 78 -33.94 3.45 6.92
N LYS A 79 -33.14 4.35 6.35
CA LYS A 79 -32.20 4.03 5.27
C LYS A 79 -31.05 3.13 5.74
N PHE A 80 -30.58 3.29 6.97
CA PHE A 80 -29.44 2.56 7.51
C PHE A 80 -29.86 1.59 8.61
N GLN A 81 -29.31 0.38 8.60
CA GLN A 81 -29.64 -0.67 9.57
C GLN A 81 -28.72 -0.63 10.78
N SER A 82 -29.15 -1.23 11.89
CA SER A 82 -28.28 -1.42 13.06
C SER A 82 -27.00 -2.18 12.69
N ASP A 83 -25.88 -1.80 13.30
CA ASP A 83 -24.51 -2.23 13.02
C ASP A 83 -23.95 -1.86 11.63
N GLU A 84 -24.72 -1.18 10.78
CA GLU A 84 -24.23 -0.70 9.49
C GLU A 84 -23.15 0.39 9.66
N LYS A 85 -22.09 0.30 8.85
CA LYS A 85 -21.01 1.30 8.83
C LYS A 85 -21.45 2.52 8.04
N VAL A 86 -21.44 3.67 8.70
CA VAL A 86 -21.81 4.96 8.11
C VAL A 86 -20.71 5.98 8.33
N GLN A 87 -20.62 6.92 7.40
CA GLN A 87 -19.75 8.08 7.50
C GLN A 87 -20.61 9.34 7.72
N ILE A 88 -20.16 10.20 8.63
CA ILE A 88 -20.76 11.51 8.81
C ILE A 88 -20.30 12.43 7.69
N SER A 89 -21.26 13.09 7.06
CA SER A 89 -21.00 14.04 5.97
C SER A 89 -19.99 15.11 6.40
N GLY A 90 -19.04 15.43 5.51
CA GLY A 90 -18.13 16.55 5.68
C GLY A 90 -18.82 17.93 5.75
N GLN A 91 -20.13 18.00 5.50
CA GLN A 91 -20.95 19.20 5.61
C GLN A 91 -21.89 19.18 6.85
N ALA A 92 -21.84 18.12 7.66
CA ALA A 92 -22.66 17.99 8.86
C ALA A 92 -22.21 19.03 9.90
N SER A 93 -23.14 19.87 10.37
CA SER A 93 -22.84 20.95 11.32
C SER A 93 -23.50 20.75 12.68
N LYS A 94 -24.77 20.32 12.73
CA LYS A 94 -25.50 20.11 13.99
C LYS A 94 -26.43 18.92 13.93
N SER A 95 -26.48 18.17 15.02
CA SER A 95 -27.50 17.14 15.25
C SER A 95 -28.90 17.75 15.39
N ILE A 96 -29.94 16.92 15.37
CA ILE A 96 -31.33 17.37 15.59
C ILE A 96 -31.51 18.04 16.96
N ALA A 97 -30.73 17.63 17.97
CA ALA A 97 -30.71 18.21 19.31
C ALA A 97 -29.77 19.42 19.44
N GLY A 98 -29.16 19.87 18.34
CA GLY A 98 -28.28 21.04 18.31
C GLY A 98 -26.83 20.80 18.75
N LYS A 99 -26.42 19.54 18.97
CA LYS A 99 -25.01 19.20 19.26
C LYS A 99 -24.17 19.47 18.01
N ASP A 100 -23.01 20.10 18.19
CA ASP A 100 -22.07 20.36 17.12
C ASP A 100 -21.48 19.05 16.55
N LEU A 101 -21.49 18.91 15.23
CA LEU A 101 -21.00 17.76 14.49
C LEU A 101 -19.71 18.05 13.73
N THR A 102 -19.19 19.28 13.75
CA THR A 102 -17.99 19.68 13.00
C THR A 102 -16.78 18.80 13.30
N ASN A 103 -16.55 18.47 14.57
CA ASN A 103 -15.45 17.58 14.99
C ASN A 103 -15.62 16.11 14.57
N TYR A 104 -16.80 15.72 14.10
CA TYR A 104 -17.11 14.35 13.68
C TYR A 104 -17.24 14.23 12.16
N GLN A 105 -16.99 15.31 11.42
CA GLN A 105 -17.04 15.31 9.96
C GLN A 105 -16.11 14.24 9.39
N ASN A 106 -16.63 13.46 8.45
CA ASN A 106 -15.97 12.32 7.81
C ASN A 106 -15.60 11.16 8.74
N TRP A 107 -15.96 11.19 10.03
CA TRP A 107 -15.73 10.06 10.93
C TRP A 107 -16.61 8.88 10.52
N ILE A 108 -16.06 7.68 10.68
CA ILE A 108 -16.74 6.42 10.38
C ILE A 108 -17.10 5.73 11.69
N GLY A 109 -18.38 5.39 11.82
CA GLY A 109 -18.93 4.68 12.96
C GLY A 109 -19.96 3.65 12.54
N LYS A 110 -20.60 3.02 13.53
CA LYS A 110 -21.70 2.09 13.33
C LYS A 110 -23.01 2.68 13.81
N VAL A 111 -24.08 2.42 13.08
CA VAL A 111 -25.44 2.72 13.53
C VAL A 111 -25.77 1.84 14.73
N LYS A 112 -26.11 2.47 15.85
CA LYS A 112 -26.55 1.77 17.05
C LYS A 112 -28.07 1.61 17.04
N SER A 113 -28.78 2.69 16.71
CA SER A 113 -30.24 2.74 16.64
C SER A 113 -30.68 3.90 15.76
N ASP A 114 -31.88 3.78 15.21
CA ASP A 114 -32.62 4.82 14.51
C ASP A 114 -33.78 5.34 15.38
N ASP A 115 -34.21 6.57 15.09
CA ASP A 115 -35.35 7.21 15.72
C ASP A 115 -36.00 8.20 14.73
N GLN A 116 -37.31 8.38 14.84
CA GLN A 116 -38.07 9.33 14.04
C GLN A 116 -38.46 10.53 14.89
N VAL A 117 -38.04 11.72 14.49
CA VAL A 117 -38.29 12.96 15.23
C VAL A 117 -39.11 13.93 14.39
N ASP A 118 -40.20 14.45 14.96
CA ASP A 118 -40.98 15.52 14.34
C ASP A 118 -40.31 16.88 14.57
N THR A 119 -40.05 17.58 13.47
CA THR A 119 -39.49 18.94 13.48
C THR A 119 -40.55 19.96 13.86
N LYS A 120 -40.10 21.16 14.28
CA LYS A 120 -41.01 22.28 14.63
C LYS A 120 -41.94 22.71 13.51
N ASP A 121 -41.57 22.40 12.26
CA ASP A 121 -42.35 22.70 11.06
C ASP A 121 -43.35 21.58 10.69
N GLY A 122 -43.51 20.57 11.56
CA GLY A 122 -44.44 19.46 11.38
C GLY A 122 -43.95 18.36 10.42
N LYS A 123 -42.70 18.40 9.97
CA LYS A 123 -42.09 17.33 9.15
C LYS A 123 -41.38 16.31 10.02
N SER A 124 -41.62 15.02 9.79
CA SER A 124 -40.84 13.95 10.42
C SER A 124 -39.47 13.80 9.74
N VAL A 125 -38.42 13.53 10.51
CA VAL A 125 -37.08 13.21 9.99
C VAL A 125 -36.50 11.99 10.68
N MET A 126 -35.81 11.13 9.93
CA MET A 126 -35.03 10.03 10.49
C MET A 126 -33.72 10.55 11.08
N THR A 127 -33.41 10.05 12.28
CA THR A 127 -32.18 10.36 13.00
C THR A 127 -31.55 9.10 13.57
N TYR A 128 -30.24 9.15 13.81
CA TYR A 128 -29.47 7.97 14.18
C TYR A 128 -28.56 8.24 15.38
N SER A 129 -28.35 7.20 16.18
CA SER A 129 -27.27 7.10 17.17
C SER A 129 -26.09 6.39 16.53
N ILE A 130 -24.94 7.04 16.49
CA ILE A 130 -23.71 6.51 15.91
C ILE A 130 -22.70 6.22 17.02
N LYS A 131 -22.12 5.03 16.99
CA LYS A 131 -21.05 4.60 17.89
C LYS A 131 -19.73 4.47 17.12
N PHE A 132 -18.67 5.08 17.63
CA PHE A 132 -17.33 5.02 17.07
C PHE A 132 -16.50 3.95 17.79
N SER A 133 -15.44 3.44 17.13
CA SER A 133 -14.61 2.38 17.72
C SER A 133 -13.70 2.89 18.85
N ASN A 134 -13.44 4.20 18.92
CA ASN A 134 -12.74 4.84 20.05
C ASN A 134 -13.60 4.93 21.33
N GLY A 135 -14.86 4.51 21.28
CA GLY A 135 -15.80 4.53 22.40
C GLY A 135 -16.76 5.73 22.40
N ASP A 136 -16.50 6.75 21.56
CA ASP A 136 -17.38 7.91 21.46
C ASP A 136 -18.73 7.54 20.84
N SER A 137 -19.74 8.37 21.13
CA SER A 137 -21.04 8.26 20.49
C SER A 137 -21.72 9.62 20.31
N ILE A 138 -22.54 9.70 19.27
CA ILE A 138 -23.38 10.85 18.98
C ILE A 138 -24.80 10.39 18.71
N ASN A 139 -25.77 11.15 19.19
CA ASN A 139 -27.19 10.86 19.04
C ASN A 139 -27.86 11.94 18.20
N GLY A 140 -28.91 11.55 17.46
CA GLY A 140 -29.74 12.48 16.70
C GLY A 140 -29.05 13.02 15.44
N VAL A 141 -28.15 12.25 14.83
CA VAL A 141 -27.56 12.60 13.53
C VAL A 141 -28.62 12.42 12.45
N LYS A 142 -28.86 13.44 11.62
CA LYS A 142 -29.89 13.37 10.58
C LYS A 142 -29.50 12.36 9.52
N GLU A 143 -30.48 11.66 8.94
CA GLU A 143 -30.24 10.74 7.82
C GLU A 143 -29.51 11.41 6.64
N SER A 144 -29.82 12.68 6.37
CA SER A 144 -29.19 13.48 5.31
C SER A 144 -27.71 13.78 5.56
N ASP A 145 -27.26 13.69 6.82
CA ASP A 145 -25.88 13.94 7.22
C ASP A 145 -25.07 12.63 7.30
N LEU A 146 -25.65 11.51 6.84
CA LEU A 146 -25.02 10.20 6.81
C LEU A 146 -24.95 9.66 5.38
N SER A 147 -23.82 9.03 5.08
CA SER A 147 -23.63 8.20 3.91
C SER A 147 -23.16 6.81 4.33
N LYS A 148 -23.29 5.83 3.42
CA LYS A 148 -22.62 4.55 3.61
C LYS A 148 -21.11 4.81 3.66
N ALA A 149 -20.42 4.20 4.62
CA ALA A 149 -18.99 4.39 4.75
C ALA A 149 -18.25 3.92 3.49
N PRO A 150 -17.31 4.72 2.94
CA PRO A 150 -16.45 4.25 1.86
C PRO A 150 -15.53 3.14 2.37
N ASP A 151 -15.08 2.28 1.47
CA ASP A 151 -14.01 1.34 1.78
C ASP A 151 -12.67 2.09 1.89
N ALA A 152 -11.77 1.59 2.74
CA ALA A 152 -10.41 2.10 2.81
C ALA A 152 -9.72 1.95 1.45
N LYS A 153 -8.97 2.97 1.03
CA LYS A 153 -8.26 2.94 -0.26
C LYS A 153 -7.23 1.82 -0.32
N PHE A 154 -6.56 1.55 0.80
CA PHE A 154 -5.51 0.53 0.89
C PHE A 154 -5.87 -0.55 1.89
N LYS A 155 -5.40 -1.76 1.64
CA LYS A 155 -5.63 -2.92 2.50
C LYS A 155 -4.34 -3.30 3.20
N LYS A 156 -4.47 -4.03 4.31
CA LYS A 156 -3.34 -4.65 4.99
C LYS A 156 -2.52 -5.49 4.00
N SER A 157 -1.20 -5.38 4.12
CA SER A 157 -0.19 -6.03 3.30
C SER A 157 -0.06 -5.54 1.86
N THR A 158 -0.81 -4.53 1.44
CA THR A 158 -0.61 -3.85 0.16
C THR A 158 0.65 -2.98 0.22
N THR A 159 1.44 -3.00 -0.85
CA THR A 159 2.52 -2.03 -1.09
C THR A 159 1.94 -0.76 -1.68
N ILE A 160 2.28 0.38 -1.08
CA ILE A 160 1.81 1.70 -1.45
C ILE A 160 2.99 2.67 -1.50
N GLN A 161 2.74 3.91 -1.89
CA GLN A 161 3.75 4.97 -1.89
C GLN A 161 3.37 6.09 -0.92
N VAL A 162 4.36 6.61 -0.20
CA VAL A 162 4.18 7.88 0.51
C VAL A 162 4.20 9.04 -0.48
N SER A 163 3.19 9.89 -0.46
CA SER A 163 3.06 11.00 -1.39
C SER A 163 4.22 11.99 -1.28
N GLN A 164 4.66 12.53 -2.42
CA GLN A 164 5.62 13.64 -2.48
C GLN A 164 5.20 14.86 -1.65
N SER A 165 3.89 15.07 -1.45
CA SER A 165 3.37 16.19 -0.66
C SER A 165 3.27 15.89 0.84
N ALA A 166 3.52 14.65 1.29
CA ALA A 166 3.40 14.27 2.69
C ALA A 166 4.34 15.09 3.59
N GLN A 167 3.80 15.69 4.66
CA GLN A 167 4.58 16.50 5.60
C GLN A 167 4.72 15.82 6.95
N THR A 168 3.58 15.49 7.56
CA THR A 168 3.53 14.83 8.88
C THR A 168 2.46 13.74 8.89
N ASP A 169 2.59 12.79 9.82
CA ASP A 169 1.50 11.90 10.19
C ASP A 169 0.44 12.65 11.01
N LEU A 170 -0.58 11.94 11.50
CA LEU A 170 -1.65 12.54 12.30
C LEU A 170 -1.23 12.95 13.73
N ASP A 171 -0.05 12.51 14.19
CA ASP A 171 0.53 12.83 15.51
C ASP A 171 1.62 13.92 15.43
N GLY A 172 1.98 14.36 14.22
CA GLY A 172 2.98 15.40 13.97
C GLY A 172 4.40 14.90 13.69
N TYR A 173 4.61 13.58 13.54
CA TYR A 173 5.89 13.01 13.12
C TYR A 173 6.19 13.35 11.66
N ASN A 174 7.43 13.75 11.35
CA ASN A 174 7.83 14.20 10.02
C ASN A 174 7.93 13.04 9.03
N LEU A 175 7.27 13.16 7.88
CA LEU A 175 7.25 12.16 6.81
C LEU A 175 8.18 12.50 5.63
N SER A 176 8.96 13.58 5.71
CA SER A 176 9.75 14.10 4.59
C SER A 176 10.75 13.08 4.03
N ASP A 177 11.38 12.30 4.91
CA ASP A 177 12.40 11.32 4.55
C ASP A 177 11.81 10.05 3.91
N PHE A 178 10.48 9.90 3.93
CA PHE A 178 9.77 8.77 3.36
C PHE A 178 9.06 9.11 2.05
N ARG A 179 9.12 10.36 1.59
CA ARG A 179 8.43 10.78 0.36
C ARG A 179 8.90 9.96 -0.83
N LEU A 180 7.95 9.53 -1.65
CA LEU A 180 8.14 8.64 -2.79
C LEU A 180 8.63 7.23 -2.44
N GLU A 181 8.89 6.93 -1.16
CA GLU A 181 9.28 5.60 -0.74
C GLU A 181 8.10 4.64 -0.75
N ALA A 182 8.41 3.40 -1.06
CA ALA A 182 7.47 2.31 -0.95
C ALA A 182 7.29 1.92 0.51
N ALA A 183 6.05 1.64 0.90
CA ALA A 183 5.74 1.11 2.22
C ALA A 183 4.71 0.00 2.13
N LYS A 184 4.78 -0.95 3.07
CA LYS A 184 3.78 -1.99 3.24
C LYS A 184 2.80 -1.60 4.34
N VAL A 185 1.50 -1.69 4.05
CA VAL A 185 0.46 -1.40 5.03
C VAL A 185 0.43 -2.50 6.09
N MET A 186 0.69 -2.15 7.35
CA MET A 186 0.62 -3.05 8.50
C MET A 186 -0.79 -3.14 9.09
N ALA A 187 -1.47 -2.00 9.20
CA ALA A 187 -2.79 -1.87 9.79
C ALA A 187 -3.58 -0.74 9.12
N VAL A 188 -4.90 -0.85 9.19
CA VAL A 188 -5.86 0.14 8.69
C VAL A 188 -6.87 0.39 9.79
N ASP A 189 -6.99 1.64 10.22
CA ASP A 189 -7.88 2.06 11.30
C ASP A 189 -8.66 3.31 10.92
N TYR A 190 -9.66 3.67 11.73
CA TYR A 190 -10.40 4.92 11.55
C TYR A 190 -9.62 6.11 12.06
N ASN A 191 -9.61 7.19 11.28
CA ASN A 191 -9.08 8.47 11.68
C ASN A 191 -10.17 9.25 12.44
N TYR A 192 -9.99 9.39 13.75
CA TYR A 192 -10.84 10.22 14.63
C TYR A 192 -10.18 11.56 14.99
N SER A 193 -9.36 12.09 14.08
CA SER A 193 -8.81 13.44 14.12
C SER A 193 -9.49 14.32 13.06
N SER A 194 -8.99 15.56 12.91
CA SER A 194 -9.44 16.46 11.83
C SER A 194 -9.29 15.79 10.47
N GLY A 195 -10.31 15.92 9.61
CA GLY A 195 -10.35 15.31 8.28
C GLY A 195 -11.07 13.96 8.20
N GLY A 196 -11.10 13.18 9.29
CA GLY A 196 -11.79 11.87 9.36
C GLY A 196 -11.24 10.81 8.38
N GLY A 197 -12.06 9.79 8.09
CA GLY A 197 -11.71 8.71 7.15
C GLY A 197 -10.85 7.59 7.76
N TYR A 198 -9.80 7.19 7.04
CA TYR A 198 -8.90 6.10 7.40
C TYR A 198 -7.48 6.60 7.70
N LYS A 199 -6.77 5.85 8.54
CA LYS A 199 -5.34 6.02 8.83
C LYS A 199 -4.62 4.67 8.76
N TYR A 200 -3.32 4.74 8.59
CA TYR A 200 -2.48 3.60 8.23
C TYR A 200 -1.22 3.55 9.08
N ASP A 201 -0.85 2.32 9.46
CA ASP A 201 0.48 2.03 9.98
C ASP A 201 1.29 1.36 8.87
N LEU A 202 2.54 1.77 8.73
CA LEU A 202 3.41 1.46 7.61
C LEU A 202 4.72 0.81 8.08
N SER A 203 5.23 -0.12 7.29
CA SER A 203 6.61 -0.61 7.40
C SER A 203 7.37 -0.39 6.11
N PHE A 204 8.60 0.08 6.23
CA PHE A 204 9.57 0.27 5.14
C PHE A 204 10.56 -0.89 5.09
N ASP A 205 11.33 -0.98 4.02
CA ASP A 205 12.20 -2.14 3.77
C ASP A 205 13.40 -2.22 4.73
N ASP A 206 13.85 -1.08 5.25
CA ASP A 206 14.88 -0.99 6.30
C ASP A 206 14.36 -1.45 7.68
N GLY A 207 13.08 -1.82 7.77
CA GLY A 207 12.40 -2.21 9.00
C GLY A 207 11.83 -1.04 9.80
N THR A 208 12.03 0.20 9.35
CA THR A 208 11.42 1.39 9.95
C THR A 208 9.90 1.29 9.91
N LYS A 209 9.26 1.74 10.99
CA LYS A 209 7.80 1.75 11.13
C LYS A 209 7.30 3.14 11.43
N VAL A 210 6.24 3.52 10.75
CA VAL A 210 5.57 4.81 10.92
C VAL A 210 4.09 4.55 11.14
N TYR A 211 3.50 5.22 12.10
CA TYR A 211 2.13 4.95 12.56
C TYR A 211 1.21 6.13 12.24
N ASN A 212 -0.09 5.91 12.27
CA ASN A 212 -1.09 6.99 12.18
C ASN A 212 -0.95 7.90 10.94
N VAL A 213 -0.52 7.35 9.79
CA VAL A 213 -0.41 8.10 8.54
C VAL A 213 -1.79 8.29 7.92
N GLY A 214 -2.17 9.54 7.64
CA GLY A 214 -3.46 9.85 7.01
C GLY A 214 -3.53 9.37 5.55
N GLU A 215 -4.71 8.91 5.10
CA GLU A 215 -4.92 8.38 3.75
C GLU A 215 -4.48 9.35 2.62
N SER A 216 -4.63 10.66 2.83
CA SER A 216 -4.24 11.69 1.86
C SER A 216 -2.73 11.84 1.67
N SER A 217 -1.92 11.31 2.59
CA SER A 217 -0.46 11.31 2.50
C SER A 217 0.06 10.11 1.70
N LEU A 218 -0.83 9.31 1.11
CA LEU A 218 -0.51 8.02 0.49
C LEU A 218 -1.08 7.93 -0.93
N ASN A 219 -0.25 7.41 -1.84
CA ASN A 219 -0.59 7.13 -3.22
C ASN A 219 -0.60 5.62 -3.46
N ASP A 220 -1.41 5.21 -4.43
CA ASP A 220 -1.28 3.88 -5.00
C ASP A 220 -0.03 3.83 -5.88
N ILE A 221 0.49 2.64 -6.13
CA ILE A 221 1.63 2.42 -7.03
C ILE A 221 1.15 2.18 -8.47
N TYR A 222 2.09 2.18 -9.42
CA TYR A 222 1.80 1.75 -10.78
C TYR A 222 1.77 0.22 -10.85
N HIS A 223 0.59 -0.35 -11.07
CA HIS A 223 0.41 -1.81 -11.19
C HIS A 223 0.71 -2.27 -12.62
N VAL A 224 1.85 -2.94 -12.82
CA VAL A 224 2.26 -3.42 -14.15
C VAL A 224 1.34 -4.56 -14.60
N GLY A 225 0.76 -4.42 -15.79
CA GLY A 225 -0.30 -5.29 -16.31
C GLY A 225 0.12 -6.66 -16.84
N LEU A 226 1.16 -7.29 -16.27
CA LEU A 226 1.66 -8.61 -16.72
C LEU A 226 0.58 -9.70 -16.61
N LYS A 227 0.61 -10.67 -17.54
CA LYS A 227 -0.31 -11.82 -17.53
C LYS A 227 0.43 -13.12 -17.83
N GLU A 228 0.13 -14.18 -17.08
CA GLU A 228 0.74 -15.50 -17.30
C GLU A 228 0.38 -16.09 -18.67
N SER A 229 -0.78 -15.72 -19.21
CA SER A 229 -1.26 -16.18 -20.52
C SER A 229 -0.62 -15.45 -21.70
N ASN A 230 0.14 -14.37 -21.46
CA ASN A 230 0.79 -13.61 -22.52
C ASN A 230 2.01 -14.38 -23.05
N SER A 231 2.31 -14.17 -24.33
CA SER A 231 3.62 -14.50 -24.91
C SER A 231 4.74 -13.62 -24.33
N ALA A 232 5.99 -14.05 -24.50
CA ALA A 232 7.17 -13.30 -24.09
C ALA A 232 7.17 -11.86 -24.65
N SER A 233 6.99 -11.71 -25.97
CA SER A 233 6.92 -10.40 -26.63
C SER A 233 5.83 -9.47 -26.07
N GLN A 234 4.66 -10.01 -25.70
CA GLN A 234 3.59 -9.20 -25.10
C GLN A 234 3.95 -8.71 -23.69
N ASN A 235 4.54 -9.55 -22.86
CA ASN A 235 5.00 -9.13 -21.54
C ASN A 235 6.21 -8.19 -21.61
N ASN A 236 7.14 -8.40 -22.55
CA ASN A 236 8.23 -7.48 -22.83
C ASN A 236 7.69 -6.10 -23.19
N LYS A 237 6.66 -6.03 -24.05
CA LYS A 237 6.03 -4.75 -24.40
C LYS A 237 5.39 -4.06 -23.18
N ILE A 238 4.76 -4.84 -22.29
CA ILE A 238 4.17 -4.31 -21.06
C ILE A 238 5.25 -3.75 -20.12
N LEU A 239 6.40 -4.43 -19.99
CA LEU A 239 7.54 -3.94 -19.20
C LEU A 239 8.13 -2.67 -19.82
N GLU A 240 8.32 -2.65 -21.14
CA GLU A 240 8.78 -1.48 -21.89
C GLU A 240 7.85 -0.27 -21.67
N ASP A 241 6.53 -0.48 -21.81
CA ASP A 241 5.53 0.58 -21.58
C ASP A 241 5.52 1.08 -20.14
N ALA A 242 5.75 0.19 -19.16
CA ALA A 242 5.86 0.56 -17.75
C ALA A 242 7.09 1.43 -17.46
N PHE A 243 8.26 1.09 -18.01
CA PHE A 243 9.47 1.91 -17.87
C PHE A 243 9.37 3.23 -18.65
N ASN A 244 8.72 3.25 -19.81
CA ASN A 244 8.41 4.49 -20.52
C ASN A 244 7.51 5.41 -19.69
N TYR A 245 6.49 4.85 -19.03
CA TYR A 245 5.66 5.61 -18.10
C TYR A 245 6.50 6.17 -16.93
N ALA A 246 7.37 5.36 -16.33
CA ALA A 246 8.23 5.80 -15.22
C ALA A 246 9.21 6.91 -15.63
N LYS A 247 9.74 6.84 -16.86
CA LYS A 247 10.57 7.90 -17.45
C LYS A 247 9.85 9.25 -17.53
N ASP A 248 8.56 9.24 -17.88
CA ASP A 248 7.73 10.45 -17.96
C ASP A 248 7.16 10.87 -16.58
N ASN A 249 7.23 10.00 -15.58
CA ASN A 249 6.71 10.22 -14.23
C ASN A 249 7.75 9.82 -13.16
N PRO A 250 8.82 10.61 -12.98
CA PRO A 250 9.87 10.32 -11.99
C PRO A 250 9.31 10.11 -10.57
N GLY A 251 9.91 9.19 -9.84
CA GLY A 251 9.44 8.71 -8.54
C GLY A 251 8.41 7.58 -8.65
N THR A 252 8.21 6.97 -9.82
CA THR A 252 7.23 5.88 -9.98
C THR A 252 7.73 4.58 -9.36
N ILE A 253 6.83 3.90 -8.64
CA ILE A 253 7.02 2.51 -8.22
C ILE A 253 6.23 1.60 -9.15
N LEU A 254 6.95 0.78 -9.92
CA LEU A 254 6.43 -0.27 -10.78
C LEU A 254 6.23 -1.55 -9.95
N GLY A 255 4.98 -1.80 -9.53
CA GLY A 255 4.58 -3.01 -8.84
C GLY A 255 4.30 -4.14 -9.82
N LEU A 256 5.12 -5.19 -9.79
CA LEU A 256 4.90 -6.40 -10.56
C LEU A 256 3.93 -7.33 -9.81
N PRO A 257 2.91 -7.87 -10.50
CA PRO A 257 1.94 -8.76 -9.86
C PRO A 257 2.55 -10.11 -9.48
N SER A 258 1.87 -10.81 -8.57
CA SER A 258 2.21 -12.18 -8.19
C SER A 258 1.89 -13.17 -9.31
N GLY A 259 2.84 -14.00 -9.71
CA GLY A 259 2.66 -14.99 -10.77
C GLY A 259 3.94 -15.30 -11.54
N ASN A 260 3.82 -16.14 -12.57
CA ASN A 260 4.91 -16.53 -13.46
C ASN A 260 4.67 -15.98 -14.88
N TYR A 261 5.54 -15.09 -15.33
CA TYR A 261 5.37 -14.32 -16.57
C TYR A 261 6.51 -14.63 -17.53
N THR A 262 6.19 -15.17 -18.71
CA THR A 262 7.22 -15.41 -19.73
C THR A 262 7.66 -14.06 -20.31
N VAL A 263 8.98 -13.84 -20.41
CA VAL A 263 9.67 -12.67 -20.98
C VAL A 263 10.83 -13.15 -21.85
N GLY A 264 11.55 -12.25 -22.51
CA GLY A 264 12.69 -12.58 -23.36
C GLY A 264 12.40 -12.57 -24.86
N SER A 265 13.47 -12.60 -25.63
CA SER A 265 13.48 -12.49 -27.08
C SER A 265 14.54 -13.38 -27.72
N GLN A 266 14.31 -13.73 -28.98
CA GLN A 266 15.31 -14.33 -29.88
C GLN A 266 16.10 -13.27 -30.66
N ASN A 267 15.66 -12.00 -30.62
CA ASN A 267 16.27 -10.84 -31.29
C ASN A 267 16.59 -9.72 -30.27
N PRO A 268 17.45 -9.97 -29.27
CA PRO A 268 17.62 -9.07 -28.13
C PRO A 268 18.31 -7.73 -28.47
N GLN A 269 18.78 -7.56 -29.72
CA GLN A 269 19.30 -6.28 -30.23
C GLN A 269 18.21 -5.27 -30.61
N SER A 270 16.98 -5.74 -30.81
CA SER A 270 15.82 -4.89 -31.15
C SER A 270 14.67 -5.00 -30.16
N GLU A 271 14.68 -6.02 -29.31
CA GLU A 271 13.68 -6.26 -28.28
C GLU A 271 14.36 -6.30 -26.91
N TYR A 272 14.41 -5.15 -26.26
CA TYR A 272 15.04 -4.94 -24.95
C TYR A 272 14.23 -3.91 -24.14
N VAL A 273 14.48 -3.86 -22.84
CA VAL A 273 13.90 -2.87 -21.93
C VAL A 273 14.93 -1.76 -21.69
N THR A 274 14.48 -0.51 -21.66
CA THR A 274 15.32 0.62 -21.24
C THR A 274 14.91 1.04 -19.84
N LEU A 275 15.86 1.06 -18.91
CA LEU A 275 15.63 1.50 -17.53
C LEU A 275 15.46 3.03 -17.46
N ALA A 276 14.73 3.49 -16.45
CA ALA A 276 14.45 4.91 -16.21
C ALA A 276 14.99 5.34 -14.83
N SER A 277 15.44 6.60 -14.74
CA SER A 277 15.83 7.19 -13.46
C SER A 277 14.64 7.37 -12.52
N ASP A 278 14.91 7.54 -11.22
CA ASP A 278 13.92 7.78 -10.18
C ASP A 278 12.80 6.75 -10.21
N THR A 279 13.16 5.47 -10.35
CA THR A 279 12.22 4.39 -10.59
C THR A 279 12.52 3.22 -9.66
N GLN A 280 11.47 2.69 -9.02
CA GLN A 280 11.56 1.41 -8.32
C GLN A 280 10.79 0.35 -9.10
N ILE A 281 11.34 -0.86 -9.23
CA ILE A 281 10.62 -2.04 -9.71
C ILE A 281 10.60 -3.10 -8.60
N ARG A 282 9.40 -3.60 -8.28
CA ARG A 282 9.18 -4.47 -7.10
C ARG A 282 8.33 -5.66 -7.45
N GLY A 283 8.79 -6.85 -7.07
CA GLY A 283 7.98 -8.07 -7.15
C GLY A 283 7.10 -8.30 -5.92
N ASP A 284 6.03 -9.08 -6.11
CA ASP A 284 5.17 -9.61 -5.03
C ASP A 284 4.99 -11.12 -5.22
N ASN A 285 6.05 -11.89 -4.92
CA ASN A 285 6.20 -13.28 -5.39
C ASN A 285 6.12 -13.37 -6.92
N THR A 286 6.79 -12.44 -7.60
CA THR A 286 6.84 -12.36 -9.05
C THR A 286 7.98 -13.21 -9.60
N LYS A 287 7.69 -14.02 -10.62
CA LYS A 287 8.70 -14.71 -11.40
C LYS A 287 8.65 -14.30 -12.88
N LEU A 288 9.75 -13.80 -13.40
CA LEU A 288 9.97 -13.57 -14.83
C LEU A 288 10.69 -14.79 -15.42
N ILE A 289 10.01 -15.51 -16.30
CA ILE A 289 10.52 -16.71 -16.98
C ILE A 289 11.15 -16.28 -18.32
N VAL A 290 12.48 -16.29 -18.40
CA VAL A 290 13.22 -15.86 -19.59
C VAL A 290 13.21 -16.96 -20.63
N ASP A 291 12.73 -16.66 -21.84
CA ASP A 291 12.69 -17.53 -23.02
C ASP A 291 13.65 -16.98 -24.09
N GLY A 292 14.87 -17.50 -24.15
CA GLY A 292 15.94 -16.94 -24.97
C GLY A 292 16.78 -15.92 -24.22
N THR A 293 16.69 -14.64 -24.62
CA THR A 293 17.51 -13.56 -24.06
C THR A 293 16.67 -12.35 -23.69
N GLU A 294 16.87 -11.80 -22.50
CA GLU A 294 16.23 -10.57 -22.03
C GLU A 294 17.30 -9.56 -21.60
N TYR A 295 17.31 -8.38 -22.26
CA TYR A 295 18.26 -7.31 -21.99
C TYR A 295 17.58 -6.07 -21.44
N TRP A 296 18.17 -5.54 -20.36
CA TRP A 296 17.74 -4.32 -19.70
C TRP A 296 18.89 -3.32 -19.74
N PHE A 297 18.70 -2.19 -20.42
CA PHE A 297 19.75 -1.21 -20.66
C PHE A 297 19.53 0.07 -19.86
N ALA A 298 20.57 0.49 -19.15
CA ALA A 298 20.71 1.82 -18.58
C ALA A 298 21.72 2.61 -19.41
N PHE A 299 21.20 3.44 -20.32
CA PHE A 299 22.02 4.27 -21.19
C PHE A 299 22.56 5.51 -20.47
N ALA A 300 23.74 5.96 -20.90
CA ALA A 300 24.28 7.24 -20.48
C ALA A 300 23.40 8.38 -21.01
N THR A 301 23.28 9.45 -20.22
CA THR A 301 22.57 10.68 -20.58
C THR A 301 23.52 11.87 -20.78
N GLY A 302 24.83 11.66 -20.55
CA GLY A 302 25.87 12.66 -20.62
C GLY A 302 27.26 12.09 -20.30
N PRO A 303 28.32 12.92 -20.37
CA PRO A 303 29.70 12.49 -20.21
C PRO A 303 30.18 12.37 -18.75
N GLY A 304 29.41 12.86 -17.78
CA GLY A 304 29.72 12.73 -16.36
C GLY A 304 29.44 11.34 -15.82
N ALA A 305 30.14 10.95 -14.76
CA ALA A 305 30.04 9.60 -14.17
C ALA A 305 28.64 9.23 -13.69
N THR A 306 27.87 10.23 -13.23
CA THR A 306 26.48 10.07 -12.78
C THR A 306 25.48 10.32 -13.90
N ASP A 307 25.92 10.71 -15.10
CA ASP A 307 25.06 11.01 -16.24
C ASP A 307 24.63 9.71 -16.92
N GLY A 308 23.84 8.91 -16.20
CA GLY A 308 23.18 7.69 -16.66
C GLY A 308 21.86 7.51 -15.90
N VAL A 309 21.42 6.26 -15.72
CA VAL A 309 20.22 5.99 -14.89
C VAL A 309 20.55 6.21 -13.42
N GLN A 310 19.74 7.03 -12.74
CA GLN A 310 19.94 7.42 -11.34
C GLN A 310 18.79 6.96 -10.46
N ASN A 311 19.04 6.70 -9.18
CA ASN A 311 18.02 6.41 -8.16
C ASN A 311 17.10 5.26 -8.59
N PHE A 312 17.72 4.13 -8.97
CA PHE A 312 17.03 2.95 -9.46
C PHE A 312 17.00 1.86 -8.38
N THR A 313 15.81 1.34 -8.08
CA THR A 313 15.66 0.21 -7.15
C THR A 313 15.07 -0.98 -7.87
N MET A 314 15.66 -2.17 -7.67
CA MET A 314 15.11 -3.44 -8.14
C MET A 314 15.10 -4.45 -7.00
N ARG A 315 13.91 -4.97 -6.66
CA ARG A 315 13.82 -5.92 -5.55
C ARG A 315 12.68 -6.92 -5.60
N ASP A 316 12.90 -8.02 -4.90
CA ASP A 316 11.93 -9.08 -4.63
C ASP A 316 11.39 -9.76 -5.91
N ILE A 317 12.23 -9.83 -6.96
CA ILE A 317 11.91 -10.47 -8.25
C ILE A 317 12.70 -11.77 -8.39
N THR A 318 12.04 -12.84 -8.82
CA THR A 318 12.72 -14.04 -9.31
C THR A 318 12.82 -13.97 -10.84
N ILE A 319 14.02 -14.09 -11.38
CA ILE A 319 14.31 -14.19 -12.81
C ILE A 319 14.86 -15.58 -13.06
N GLN A 320 14.17 -16.36 -13.88
CA GLN A 320 14.46 -17.78 -14.06
C GLN A 320 14.48 -18.13 -15.54
N ALA A 321 15.45 -18.94 -15.95
CA ALA A 321 15.42 -19.52 -17.28
C ALA A 321 14.21 -20.44 -17.46
N LYS A 322 13.71 -20.48 -18.70
CA LYS A 322 12.73 -21.45 -19.15
C LYS A 322 13.40 -22.80 -19.40
N ASP A 323 14.60 -22.81 -19.98
CA ASP A 323 15.44 -24.00 -20.11
C ASP A 323 16.41 -24.12 -18.92
N LEU A 324 15.98 -24.82 -17.87
CA LEU A 324 16.83 -25.08 -16.68
C LEU A 324 17.93 -26.13 -16.92
N THR A 325 18.09 -26.63 -18.15
CA THR A 325 19.18 -27.55 -18.50
C THR A 325 20.31 -26.82 -19.22
N LYS A 326 19.95 -25.96 -20.18
CA LYS A 326 20.93 -25.18 -20.97
C LYS A 326 21.09 -23.74 -20.49
N GLY A 327 20.19 -23.28 -19.64
CA GLY A 327 20.07 -21.89 -19.26
C GLY A 327 19.46 -21.02 -20.37
N ASP A 328 19.01 -19.85 -19.96
CA ASP A 328 18.64 -18.73 -20.81
C ASP A 328 19.53 -17.53 -20.44
N HIS A 329 19.35 -16.37 -21.08
CA HIS A 329 20.22 -15.21 -20.85
C HIS A 329 19.42 -14.02 -20.33
N PHE A 330 19.73 -13.55 -19.13
CA PHE A 330 19.26 -12.26 -18.62
C PHE A 330 20.45 -11.38 -18.30
N MET A 331 20.45 -10.14 -18.79
CA MET A 331 21.52 -9.19 -18.50
C MET A 331 20.98 -7.77 -18.35
N ILE A 332 21.42 -7.11 -17.28
CA ILE A 332 21.31 -5.67 -17.08
C ILE A 332 22.66 -5.04 -17.40
N MET A 333 22.70 -4.16 -18.40
CA MET A 333 23.89 -3.39 -18.73
C MET A 333 23.72 -1.93 -18.36
N ALA A 334 24.71 -1.34 -17.70
CA ALA A 334 24.71 0.07 -17.36
C ALA A 334 25.95 0.76 -17.91
N ASN A 335 25.74 1.88 -18.59
CA ASN A 335 26.81 2.80 -18.92
C ASN A 335 26.55 4.12 -18.22
N HIS A 336 27.38 4.41 -17.21
CA HIS A 336 27.16 5.47 -16.22
C HIS A 336 25.90 5.23 -15.38
N GLY A 337 25.76 5.99 -14.31
CA GLY A 337 24.59 5.95 -13.44
C GLY A 337 24.96 6.05 -11.97
N SER A 338 23.97 6.22 -11.11
CA SER A 338 24.24 6.36 -9.68
C SER A 338 23.08 5.95 -8.79
N ASN A 339 23.39 5.59 -7.54
CA ASN A 339 22.39 5.34 -6.50
C ASN A 339 21.45 4.18 -6.85
N TRP A 340 22.01 3.05 -7.27
CA TRP A 340 21.21 1.84 -7.48
C TRP A 340 21.11 1.04 -6.18
N ASP A 341 19.91 0.53 -5.89
CA ASP A 341 19.66 -0.44 -4.82
C ASP A 341 19.05 -1.72 -5.40
N ILE A 342 19.88 -2.76 -5.50
CA ILE A 342 19.52 -4.06 -6.06
C ILE A 342 19.45 -5.07 -4.92
N ALA A 343 18.24 -5.42 -4.49
CA ALA A 343 18.04 -6.14 -3.24
C ALA A 343 17.11 -7.35 -3.34
N ASN A 344 17.46 -8.46 -2.69
CA ASN A 344 16.59 -9.63 -2.52
C ASN A 344 16.03 -10.23 -3.82
N ASN A 345 16.76 -10.13 -4.93
CA ASN A 345 16.38 -10.77 -6.18
C ASN A 345 16.95 -12.19 -6.26
N THR A 346 16.34 -13.06 -7.06
CA THR A 346 16.86 -14.39 -7.35
C THR A 346 17.02 -14.56 -8.84
N PHE A 347 18.20 -14.97 -9.29
CA PHE A 347 18.54 -15.24 -10.69
C PHE A 347 18.91 -16.72 -10.81
N THR A 348 18.07 -17.50 -11.47
CA THR A 348 18.27 -18.95 -11.59
C THR A 348 18.48 -19.33 -13.04
N MET A 349 19.67 -19.86 -13.35
CA MET A 349 20.05 -20.41 -14.65
C MET A 349 19.96 -19.41 -15.82
N VAL A 350 20.03 -18.11 -15.53
CA VAL A 350 19.97 -17.03 -16.54
C VAL A 350 21.34 -16.43 -16.90
N HIS A 351 22.42 -17.08 -16.47
CA HIS A 351 23.80 -16.63 -16.63
C HIS A 351 24.55 -17.59 -17.55
N LYS A 352 24.69 -17.21 -18.83
CA LYS A 352 25.28 -18.07 -19.87
C LYS A 352 26.79 -17.93 -19.93
N MET A 353 27.43 -18.88 -20.59
CA MET A 353 28.87 -18.83 -20.88
C MET A 353 29.25 -17.51 -21.54
N GLY A 354 30.30 -16.87 -21.00
CA GLY A 354 30.82 -15.61 -21.51
C GLY A 354 29.83 -14.44 -21.42
N SER A 355 28.87 -14.50 -20.49
CA SER A 355 27.91 -13.41 -20.24
C SER A 355 27.88 -13.02 -18.76
N HIS A 356 27.09 -12.02 -18.43
CA HIS A 356 26.90 -11.46 -17.08
C HIS A 356 25.41 -11.31 -16.78
N ILE A 357 25.05 -11.24 -15.49
CA ILE A 357 23.70 -10.79 -15.09
C ILE A 357 23.68 -9.28 -14.92
N PHE A 358 24.74 -8.74 -14.33
CA PHE A 358 24.99 -7.30 -14.24
C PHE A 358 26.33 -7.00 -14.89
N ASP A 359 26.31 -6.17 -15.92
CA ASP A 359 27.51 -5.70 -16.59
C ASP A 359 27.57 -4.17 -16.56
N LEU A 360 28.46 -3.63 -15.73
CA LEU A 360 28.31 -2.28 -15.19
C LEU A 360 29.56 -1.44 -15.45
N GLY A 361 29.51 -0.60 -16.48
CA GLY A 361 30.54 0.38 -16.81
C GLY A 361 30.27 1.73 -16.16
N GLY A 362 31.17 2.19 -15.28
CA GLY A 362 31.12 3.54 -14.70
C GLY A 362 29.96 3.79 -13.71
N LEU A 363 29.39 2.75 -13.09
CA LEU A 363 28.31 2.90 -12.10
C LEU A 363 28.82 3.52 -10.78
N GLN A 364 28.02 4.39 -10.15
CA GLN A 364 28.41 5.09 -8.92
C GLN A 364 27.48 4.78 -7.74
N ASN A 365 27.98 4.85 -6.51
CA ASN A 365 27.18 4.95 -5.27
C ASN A 365 26.07 3.90 -5.11
N SER A 366 26.35 2.63 -5.42
CA SER A 366 25.31 1.60 -5.57
C SER A 366 25.50 0.41 -4.65
N THR A 367 24.40 -0.27 -4.33
CA THR A 367 24.36 -1.41 -3.42
C THR A 367 23.70 -2.62 -4.06
N PHE A 368 24.31 -3.79 -3.86
CA PHE A 368 23.80 -5.10 -4.24
C PHE A 368 23.71 -5.94 -2.98
N SER A 369 22.50 -6.23 -2.50
CA SER A 369 22.31 -6.89 -1.21
C SER A 369 21.31 -8.05 -1.21
N GLY A 370 21.66 -9.14 -0.54
CA GLY A 370 20.73 -10.27 -0.35
C GLY A 370 20.27 -10.97 -1.63
N ASN A 371 20.92 -10.75 -2.77
CA ASN A 371 20.56 -11.39 -4.03
C ASN A 371 21.09 -12.83 -4.08
N THR A 372 20.42 -13.69 -4.85
CA THR A 372 20.86 -15.06 -5.13
C THR A 372 21.13 -15.23 -6.61
N PHE A 373 22.33 -15.69 -6.95
CA PHE A 373 22.79 -16.04 -8.29
C PHE A 373 23.03 -17.54 -8.34
N GLU A 374 22.14 -18.28 -9.00
CA GLU A 374 22.11 -19.73 -9.01
C GLU A 374 22.39 -20.29 -10.40
N GLY A 375 23.58 -20.86 -10.57
CA GLY A 375 24.01 -21.54 -11.78
C GLY A 375 24.58 -20.61 -12.86
N TYR A 376 25.76 -20.96 -13.35
CA TYR A 376 26.48 -20.35 -14.47
C TYR A 376 26.86 -21.40 -15.52
N ALA A 377 26.70 -21.04 -16.79
CA ALA A 377 27.22 -21.73 -17.98
C ALA A 377 27.11 -23.27 -17.91
N PRO A 378 25.90 -23.84 -18.04
CA PRO A 378 25.69 -25.29 -17.95
C PRO A 378 26.52 -26.09 -18.96
N GLU A 379 26.85 -25.50 -20.12
CA GLU A 379 27.74 -26.10 -21.13
C GLU A 379 29.19 -26.33 -20.66
N LEU A 380 29.62 -25.68 -19.57
CA LEU A 380 30.97 -25.82 -19.01
C LEU A 380 31.07 -26.83 -17.86
N THR A 381 29.94 -27.40 -17.43
CA THR A 381 29.89 -28.28 -16.26
C THR A 381 30.81 -29.49 -16.39
N ASP A 382 30.93 -30.06 -17.58
CA ASP A 382 31.78 -31.24 -17.83
C ASP A 382 33.24 -30.89 -18.20
N LYS A 383 33.59 -29.60 -18.28
CA LYS A 383 34.95 -29.12 -18.59
C LYS A 383 35.79 -29.06 -17.30
N THR A 384 37.05 -29.47 -17.36
CA THR A 384 37.96 -29.51 -16.20
C THR A 384 39.30 -28.85 -16.46
N GLU A 385 39.66 -28.55 -17.71
CA GLU A 385 40.96 -28.00 -18.10
C GLU A 385 40.78 -26.81 -19.05
N MET A 386 41.63 -25.78 -18.93
CA MET A 386 41.55 -24.57 -19.77
C MET A 386 41.68 -24.89 -21.27
N SER A 387 42.42 -25.93 -21.63
CA SER A 387 42.55 -26.41 -23.02
C SER A 387 41.23 -26.88 -23.65
N GLN A 388 40.18 -27.10 -22.84
CA GLN A 388 38.86 -27.52 -23.30
C GLN A 388 37.88 -26.37 -23.46
N VAL A 389 38.30 -25.14 -23.15
CA VAL A 389 37.50 -23.92 -23.19
C VAL A 389 38.03 -23.03 -24.32
N ALA A 390 37.14 -22.31 -25.00
CA ALA A 390 37.49 -21.54 -26.18
C ALA A 390 38.11 -20.18 -25.83
N SER A 391 37.63 -19.58 -24.73
CA SER A 391 38.08 -18.30 -24.21
C SER A 391 38.20 -18.36 -22.70
N ASP A 392 39.17 -17.64 -22.15
CA ASP A 392 39.28 -17.47 -20.69
C ASP A 392 38.07 -16.69 -20.14
N HIS A 393 37.46 -15.81 -20.96
CA HIS A 393 36.23 -15.08 -20.65
C HIS A 393 35.05 -16.01 -20.32
N ASP A 394 35.04 -17.21 -20.89
CA ASP A 394 34.00 -18.22 -20.61
C ASP A 394 34.10 -18.76 -19.17
N VAL A 395 35.22 -18.53 -18.47
CA VAL A 395 35.53 -19.12 -17.17
C VAL A 395 35.50 -18.10 -16.03
N TYR A 396 35.72 -16.80 -16.32
CA TYR A 396 35.72 -15.75 -15.29
C TYR A 396 34.40 -15.72 -14.51
N ALA A 397 33.28 -15.98 -15.20
CA ALA A 397 31.98 -16.29 -14.61
C ALA A 397 31.38 -15.19 -13.74
N GLU A 398 31.65 -13.92 -14.00
CA GLU A 398 31.13 -12.81 -13.19
C GLU A 398 29.62 -12.67 -13.36
N ALA A 399 28.83 -12.98 -12.32
CA ALA A 399 27.40 -12.65 -12.33
C ALA A 399 27.20 -11.13 -12.21
N ILE A 400 28.10 -10.48 -11.47
CA ILE A 400 28.20 -9.04 -11.41
C ILE A 400 29.62 -8.65 -11.82
N GLN A 401 29.71 -7.90 -12.90
CA GLN A 401 30.92 -7.31 -13.42
C GLN A 401 30.90 -5.80 -13.21
N PHE A 402 31.99 -5.27 -12.67
CA PHE A 402 32.21 -3.84 -12.48
C PHE A 402 33.38 -3.37 -13.32
N ASP A 403 33.13 -2.52 -14.31
CA ASP A 403 34.17 -2.05 -15.19
C ASP A 403 34.22 -0.53 -15.32
N THR A 404 35.27 -0.08 -15.98
CA THR A 404 35.43 1.29 -16.41
C THR A 404 34.65 1.51 -17.70
N SER A 405 33.73 2.47 -17.72
CA SER A 405 33.14 2.88 -19.00
C SER A 405 34.19 3.53 -19.88
N ASP A 406 34.13 3.27 -21.18
CA ASP A 406 35.01 3.89 -22.16
C ASP A 406 34.40 3.90 -23.56
N ASN A 407 35.02 4.64 -24.47
CA ASN A 407 34.53 4.78 -25.85
C ASN A 407 34.77 3.54 -26.73
N LYS A 408 35.60 2.59 -26.28
CA LYS A 408 35.97 1.42 -27.08
C LYS A 408 35.07 0.22 -26.80
N GLY A 409 34.34 0.24 -25.69
CA GLY A 409 33.64 -0.93 -25.17
C GLY A 409 34.64 -2.05 -24.93
N GLU A 410 35.64 -1.81 -24.06
CA GLU A 410 36.60 -2.84 -23.65
C GLU A 410 35.93 -3.95 -22.79
N TRP A 411 34.86 -3.61 -22.06
CA TRP A 411 33.85 -4.52 -21.50
C TRP A 411 32.80 -4.90 -22.57
N ASP A 412 31.73 -5.66 -22.28
CA ASP A 412 30.69 -5.96 -23.30
C ASP A 412 29.88 -4.72 -23.75
N GLY A 413 30.30 -3.52 -23.38
CA GLY A 413 29.80 -2.21 -23.82
C GLY A 413 29.73 -2.01 -25.35
N LYS A 414 30.34 -2.87 -26.17
CA LYS A 414 30.07 -2.90 -27.62
C LYS A 414 28.60 -3.18 -27.96
N ILE A 415 27.89 -3.91 -27.10
CA ILE A 415 26.44 -4.11 -27.24
C ILE A 415 25.73 -2.75 -27.14
N LEU A 416 26.03 -1.97 -26.10
CA LEU A 416 25.47 -0.63 -25.94
C LEU A 416 25.93 0.30 -27.06
N GLN A 417 27.19 0.24 -27.50
CA GLN A 417 27.71 1.05 -28.60
C GLN A 417 26.98 0.78 -29.93
N GLY A 418 26.54 -0.46 -30.16
CA GLY A 418 25.76 -0.83 -31.34
C GLY A 418 24.32 -0.29 -31.34
N ILE A 419 23.83 0.15 -30.19
CA ILE A 419 22.42 0.54 -29.97
C ILE A 419 22.29 2.03 -29.66
N ASP A 420 23.13 2.58 -28.79
CA ASP A 420 23.09 3.97 -28.35
C ASP A 420 23.85 4.87 -29.33
N PRO A 421 23.16 5.73 -30.10
CA PRO A 421 23.81 6.64 -31.04
C PRO A 421 24.71 7.68 -30.36
N ASN A 422 24.55 7.91 -29.06
CA ASN A 422 25.33 8.89 -28.30
C ASN A 422 26.48 8.26 -27.51
N TYR A 423 26.68 6.94 -27.61
CA TYR A 423 27.68 6.21 -26.81
C TYR A 423 29.04 6.91 -26.84
N SER A 424 29.57 7.21 -28.03
CA SER A 424 30.90 7.81 -28.14
C SER A 424 30.97 9.25 -27.62
N SER A 425 29.91 10.05 -27.75
CA SER A 425 29.86 11.41 -27.21
C SER A 425 29.70 11.45 -25.69
N TYR A 426 29.08 10.41 -25.12
CA TYR A 426 28.91 10.27 -23.67
C TYR A 426 30.05 9.52 -23.00
N ASN A 427 30.97 8.94 -23.77
CA ASN A 427 32.17 8.29 -23.23
C ASN A 427 33.47 8.96 -23.73
N PRO A 428 33.60 10.31 -23.66
CA PRO A 428 34.82 10.98 -24.14
C PRO A 428 36.05 10.65 -23.29
N ASN A 429 35.81 10.26 -22.03
CA ASN A 429 36.83 9.87 -21.06
C ASN A 429 36.43 8.54 -20.42
N LYS A 430 37.42 7.85 -19.86
CA LYS A 430 37.19 6.67 -19.04
C LYS A 430 36.53 7.06 -17.71
N VAL A 431 35.47 6.34 -17.30
CA VAL A 431 34.85 6.53 -15.97
C VAL A 431 34.88 5.21 -15.21
N MET A 432 35.62 5.17 -14.10
CA MET A 432 35.68 4.01 -13.22
C MET A 432 34.37 3.84 -12.46
N THR A 433 33.88 2.60 -12.36
CA THR A 433 32.85 2.24 -11.38
C THR A 433 33.36 2.50 -9.97
N SER A 434 32.55 3.16 -9.13
CA SER A 434 33.01 3.62 -7.83
C SER A 434 31.96 3.65 -6.73
N ASN A 435 32.41 3.49 -5.48
CA ASN A 435 31.58 3.54 -4.28
C ASN A 435 30.45 2.50 -4.32
N ILE A 436 30.85 1.23 -4.39
CA ILE A 436 29.93 0.10 -4.54
C ILE A 436 29.98 -0.78 -3.29
N SER A 437 28.81 -1.25 -2.85
CA SER A 437 28.69 -2.23 -1.77
C SER A 437 28.02 -3.51 -2.29
N VAL A 438 28.67 -4.66 -2.10
CA VAL A 438 28.13 -5.99 -2.42
C VAL A 438 28.08 -6.80 -1.14
N THR A 439 26.89 -6.93 -0.55
CA THR A 439 26.72 -7.47 0.80
C THR A 439 25.70 -8.60 0.91
N GLY A 440 26.07 -9.72 1.51
CA GLY A 440 25.11 -10.77 1.86
C GLY A 440 24.47 -11.49 0.67
N ASN A 441 25.09 -11.46 -0.51
CA ASN A 441 24.61 -12.17 -1.69
C ASN A 441 25.07 -13.63 -1.69
N SER A 442 24.36 -14.49 -2.42
CA SER A 442 24.68 -15.91 -2.57
C SER A 442 24.97 -16.25 -4.03
N PHE A 443 26.15 -16.79 -4.31
CA PHE A 443 26.58 -17.28 -5.61
C PHE A 443 26.73 -18.80 -5.51
N ILE A 444 25.75 -19.54 -6.01
CA ILE A 444 25.55 -20.97 -5.70
C ILE A 444 25.37 -21.80 -6.98
N PRO A 445 25.71 -23.10 -6.96
CA PRO A 445 25.48 -23.95 -8.12
C PRO A 445 24.01 -24.31 -8.25
N TYR A 446 23.54 -24.47 -9.49
CA TYR A 446 22.25 -25.10 -9.75
C TYR A 446 22.41 -26.63 -9.73
N LYS A 447 21.56 -27.30 -8.96
CA LYS A 447 21.57 -28.76 -8.81
C LYS A 447 20.25 -29.35 -9.27
N ASP A 448 20.31 -30.51 -9.91
CA ASP A 448 19.11 -31.29 -10.20
C ASP A 448 18.53 -31.94 -8.93
N LYS A 449 17.39 -32.62 -9.09
CA LYS A 449 16.69 -33.30 -8.00
C LYS A 449 17.51 -34.41 -7.32
N SER A 450 18.56 -34.92 -7.97
CA SER A 450 19.47 -35.92 -7.40
C SER A 450 20.62 -35.30 -6.61
N GLY A 451 20.77 -33.97 -6.67
CA GLY A 451 21.87 -33.23 -6.08
C GLY A 451 23.09 -33.11 -7.02
N LYS A 452 22.99 -33.57 -8.27
CA LYS A 452 24.06 -33.40 -9.26
C LYS A 452 24.11 -31.93 -9.69
N VAL A 453 25.32 -31.37 -9.74
CA VAL A 453 25.56 -30.03 -10.28
C VAL A 453 25.26 -30.04 -11.78
N ILE A 454 24.36 -29.15 -12.21
CA ILE A 454 24.03 -28.90 -13.62
C ILE A 454 24.74 -27.64 -14.11
N ALA A 455 24.93 -26.66 -13.22
CA ALA A 455 25.68 -25.43 -13.48
C ALA A 455 26.39 -25.01 -12.20
N TYR A 456 27.66 -24.59 -12.30
CA TYR A 456 28.45 -24.18 -11.13
C TYR A 456 28.06 -22.77 -10.66
N GLY A 457 28.52 -22.37 -9.48
CA GLY A 457 28.30 -21.00 -8.98
C GLY A 457 29.07 -19.98 -9.82
N ALA A 458 28.52 -18.78 -9.91
CA ALA A 458 29.17 -17.63 -10.52
C ALA A 458 30.22 -17.00 -9.57
N SER A 459 31.00 -16.06 -10.12
CA SER A 459 31.93 -15.19 -9.42
C SER A 459 31.42 -13.74 -9.42
N LEU A 460 32.23 -12.84 -8.87
CA LEU A 460 32.05 -11.39 -8.85
C LEU A 460 33.42 -10.76 -9.16
N GLY A 461 33.46 -9.74 -10.02
CA GLY A 461 34.74 -9.10 -10.29
C GLY A 461 34.73 -8.07 -11.41
N GLN A 462 35.86 -8.02 -12.10
CA GLN A 462 36.14 -7.17 -13.25
C GLN A 462 37.22 -7.83 -14.08
N HIS A 463 37.29 -7.53 -15.38
CA HIS A 463 38.38 -8.00 -16.22
C HIS A 463 38.81 -7.04 -17.35
N SER A 464 38.27 -5.82 -17.42
CA SER A 464 38.61 -4.85 -18.49
C SER A 464 38.95 -3.43 -18.03
N GLY A 465 38.85 -3.12 -16.72
CA GLY A 465 39.23 -1.83 -16.16
C GLY A 465 39.22 -1.78 -14.63
N ASP A 466 39.95 -0.82 -14.07
CA ASP A 466 40.04 -0.66 -12.62
C ASP A 466 38.75 -0.09 -12.01
N VAL A 467 38.53 -0.38 -10.73
CA VAL A 467 37.40 0.13 -9.94
C VAL A 467 37.88 0.87 -8.69
N SER A 468 37.02 1.70 -8.11
CA SER A 468 37.36 2.49 -6.92
C SER A 468 36.37 2.33 -5.78
N ASN A 469 36.86 2.20 -4.55
CA ASN A 469 36.03 2.10 -3.35
C ASN A 469 34.90 1.04 -3.46
N VAL A 470 35.27 -0.18 -3.85
CA VAL A 470 34.34 -1.32 -3.90
C VAL A 470 34.49 -2.17 -2.65
N VAL A 471 33.40 -2.41 -1.93
CA VAL A 471 33.35 -3.24 -0.72
C VAL A 471 32.56 -4.51 -1.00
N VAL A 472 33.18 -5.66 -0.76
CA VAL A 472 32.55 -6.98 -0.94
C VAL A 472 32.61 -7.74 0.38
N THR A 473 31.46 -7.90 1.04
CA THR A 473 31.43 -8.49 2.39
C THR A 473 30.23 -9.37 2.69
N GLY A 474 30.45 -10.41 3.50
CA GLY A 474 29.38 -11.30 3.97
C GLY A 474 28.69 -12.11 2.87
N ASN A 475 29.27 -12.21 1.66
CA ASN A 475 28.71 -12.99 0.57
C ASN A 475 29.12 -14.48 0.70
N THR A 476 28.33 -15.36 0.08
CA THR A 476 28.61 -16.80 0.01
C THR A 476 28.87 -17.22 -1.43
N PHE A 477 30.03 -17.83 -1.68
CA PHE A 477 30.42 -18.42 -2.96
C PHE A 477 30.55 -19.92 -2.78
N THR A 478 29.69 -20.70 -3.43
CA THR A 478 29.69 -22.16 -3.32
C THR A 478 29.98 -22.78 -4.68
N SER A 479 30.97 -23.67 -4.74
CA SER A 479 31.31 -24.44 -5.95
C SER A 479 31.36 -23.54 -7.19
N THR A 480 32.13 -22.46 -7.15
CA THR A 480 32.19 -21.54 -8.29
C THR A 480 32.94 -22.14 -9.46
N LEU A 481 32.57 -21.81 -10.70
CA LEU A 481 33.25 -22.37 -11.87
C LEU A 481 34.75 -22.04 -11.85
N THR A 482 35.11 -20.80 -11.51
CA THR A 482 36.49 -20.31 -11.38
C THR A 482 37.37 -21.21 -10.51
N SER A 483 36.84 -21.72 -9.40
CA SER A 483 37.57 -22.59 -8.47
C SER A 483 38.00 -23.94 -9.07
N ARG A 484 37.37 -24.37 -10.18
CA ARG A 484 37.71 -25.63 -10.83
C ARG A 484 38.97 -25.56 -11.68
N PHE A 485 39.36 -24.36 -12.11
CA PHE A 485 40.53 -24.10 -12.95
C PHE A 485 41.74 -23.58 -12.14
N HIS A 486 41.76 -23.87 -10.83
CA HIS A 486 42.74 -23.43 -9.81
C HIS A 486 44.23 -23.74 -10.09
N GLN A 487 44.55 -24.52 -11.11
CA GLN A 487 45.95 -24.75 -11.51
C GLN A 487 46.57 -23.51 -12.16
N ASP A 488 45.75 -22.56 -12.61
CA ASP A 488 46.21 -21.32 -13.18
C ASP A 488 46.30 -20.23 -12.10
N THR A 489 47.46 -19.56 -12.05
CA THR A 489 47.76 -18.48 -11.11
C THR A 489 47.08 -17.16 -11.47
N ASN A 490 46.32 -17.12 -12.57
CA ASN A 490 45.60 -15.95 -13.02
C ASN A 490 44.62 -15.45 -11.94
N TRP A 491 44.71 -14.16 -11.63
CA TRP A 491 43.94 -13.53 -10.58
C TRP A 491 42.42 -13.55 -10.87
N MET A 492 42.02 -13.66 -12.14
CA MET A 492 40.62 -13.75 -12.61
C MET A 492 39.93 -15.07 -12.24
N PHE A 493 40.67 -16.12 -11.88
CA PHE A 493 40.09 -17.42 -11.49
C PHE A 493 39.79 -17.53 -9.99
N LYS A 494 39.59 -16.38 -9.33
CA LYS A 494 39.09 -16.33 -7.95
C LYS A 494 37.58 -16.06 -7.95
N PRO A 495 36.83 -16.58 -6.96
CA PRO A 495 35.40 -16.26 -6.79
C PRO A 495 35.12 -14.76 -6.66
N VAL A 496 36.06 -14.01 -6.08
CA VAL A 496 36.09 -12.55 -6.08
C VAL A 496 37.43 -12.11 -6.63
N HIS A 497 37.43 -11.31 -7.70
CA HIS A 497 38.67 -10.90 -8.36
C HIS A 497 38.66 -9.44 -8.81
N PHE A 498 39.72 -8.72 -8.47
CA PHE A 498 39.99 -7.34 -8.87
C PHE A 498 41.51 -7.19 -9.10
N THR A 499 41.90 -6.25 -9.96
CA THR A 499 43.31 -5.89 -10.17
C THR A 499 43.92 -5.30 -8.89
N GLU A 500 45.26 -5.33 -8.79
CA GLU A 500 45.98 -4.67 -7.69
C GLU A 500 45.85 -3.14 -7.72
N ALA A 501 45.55 -2.56 -8.88
CA ALA A 501 45.35 -1.12 -9.04
C ALA A 501 43.95 -0.67 -8.57
N SER A 502 43.00 -1.59 -8.44
CA SER A 502 41.65 -1.28 -7.96
C SER A 502 41.64 -1.02 -6.45
N SER A 503 40.90 0.01 -6.04
CA SER A 503 40.67 0.30 -4.62
C SER A 503 39.49 -0.54 -4.11
N THR A 504 39.77 -1.65 -3.45
CA THR A 504 38.75 -2.60 -2.98
C THR A 504 38.96 -3.05 -1.54
N SER A 505 37.88 -3.49 -0.90
CA SER A 505 37.89 -4.12 0.42
C SER A 505 37.05 -5.40 0.39
N VAL A 506 37.72 -6.54 0.35
CA VAL A 506 37.10 -7.87 0.29
C VAL A 506 37.34 -8.61 1.61
N TYR A 507 36.29 -8.83 2.39
CA TYR A 507 36.41 -9.47 3.71
C TYR A 507 35.12 -10.17 4.13
N GLY A 508 35.20 -11.13 5.06
CA GLY A 508 34.01 -11.77 5.64
C GLY A 508 33.17 -12.62 4.65
N ASN A 509 33.66 -12.87 3.44
CA ASN A 509 33.01 -13.73 2.47
C ASN A 509 33.32 -15.20 2.78
N THR A 510 32.35 -16.07 2.54
CA THR A 510 32.49 -17.53 2.68
C THR A 510 32.67 -18.16 1.32
N THR A 511 33.71 -18.96 1.13
CA THR A 511 33.97 -19.72 -0.10
C THR A 511 34.01 -21.21 0.22
N ASN A 512 33.12 -22.00 -0.38
CA ASN A 512 32.92 -23.43 -0.08
C ASN A 512 32.93 -24.33 -1.32
#